data_AF-A0A832IPC5-F1
#
_entry.id   AF-A0A832IPC5-F1
#
_cell.length_a   1.000
_cell.length_b   1.000
_cell.length_c   1.000
_cell.angle_alpha   90.00
_cell.angle_beta   90.00
_cell.angle_gamma   90.00
#
_symmetry.space_group_name_H-M   'P 1'
#
loop_
_entity.id
_entity.type
_entity.pdbx_description
1 polymer ?
#
loop_
_entity_poly.entity_id
_entity_poly.type
_entity_poly.pdbx_seq_one_letter_code
_entity_poly.pdbx_strand_id
1 'polypeptide(L)' 'MSNEVKKVVLAYSGGLDTSVIIPYLKETYNCQVIAFAANVGQDKSDLEGLEEKALKTGADKF' A
#
# COMPACT_ATOMS: atom_id res chain seq x y z
N MET A 1 -10.21 25.87 5.23
CA MET A 1 -10.65 24.51 4.87
C MET A 1 -9.53 23.57 5.26
N SER A 2 -9.79 22.58 6.10
CA SER A 2 -8.84 21.52 6.39
C SER A 2 -8.64 20.70 5.12
N ASN A 3 -7.39 20.54 4.67
CA ASN A 3 -7.04 19.65 3.56
C ASN A 3 -7.21 18.21 4.04
N GLU A 4 -8.41 17.67 3.90
CA GLU A 4 -8.71 16.27 4.18
C GLU A 4 -8.01 15.38 3.15
N VAL A 5 -7.24 14.41 3.63
CA VAL A 5 -6.52 13.46 2.78
C VAL A 5 -7.53 12.50 2.18
N LYS A 6 -7.83 12.63 0.89
CA LYS A 6 -8.81 11.75 0.20
C LYS A 6 -8.18 10.49 -0.38
N LYS A 7 -6.90 10.54 -0.73
CA LYS A 7 -6.20 9.46 -1.43
C LYS A 7 -4.71 9.51 -1.13
N VAL A 8 -4.12 8.33 -0.89
CA VAL A 8 -2.69 8.11 -0.73
C VAL A 8 -2.23 7.08 -1.75
N VAL A 9 -1.10 7.35 -2.41
CA VAL A 9 -0.34 6.35 -3.15
C VAL A 9 0.85 5.95 -2.29
N LEU A 10 0.88 4.69 -1.86
CA LEU A 10 1.88 4.12 -0.96
C LEU A 10 2.90 3.35 -1.78
N ALA A 11 4.17 3.75 -1.69
CA ALA A 11 5.28 2.89 -2.12
C ALA A 11 5.30 1.63 -1.25
N TYR A 12 4.92 0.51 -1.83
CA TYR A 12 4.66 -0.74 -1.12
C TYR A 12 5.73 -1.76 -1.49
N SER A 13 6.53 -2.18 -0.50
CA SER A 13 7.58 -3.19 -0.69
C SER A 13 7.13 -4.61 -0.40
N GLY A 14 5.93 -4.80 0.17
CA GLY A 14 5.50 -6.10 0.70
C GLY A 14 6.04 -6.42 2.10
N GLY A 15 6.92 -5.58 2.65
CA GLY A 15 7.43 -5.74 4.01
C GLY A 15 6.35 -5.57 5.09
N LEU A 16 6.68 -5.93 6.33
CA LEU A 16 5.78 -5.77 7.48
C LEU A 16 5.33 -4.30 7.62
N ASP A 17 6.27 -3.36 7.56
CA ASP A 17 5.99 -1.94 7.78
C ASP A 17 5.00 -1.38 6.75
N THR A 18 5.26 -1.63 5.47
CA THR A 18 4.38 -1.18 4.37
C THR A 18 3.06 -1.94 4.35
N SER A 19 2.97 -3.12 4.98
CA SER A 19 1.71 -3.84 5.13
C SER A 19 0.88 -3.23 6.27
N VAL A 20 1.46 -3.08 7.46
CA VAL A 20 0.74 -2.54 8.64
C VAL A 20 0.31 -1.09 8.43
N ILE A 21 1.03 -0.30 7.63
CA ILE A 21 0.66 1.10 7.40
C ILE A 21 -0.61 1.27 6.56
N ILE A 22 -1.00 0.27 5.75
CA ILE A 22 -2.21 0.34 4.91
C ILE A 22 -3.48 0.53 5.77
N PRO A 23 -3.83 -0.38 6.71
CA PRO A 23 -5.01 -0.19 7.54
C PRO A 23 -4.88 1.06 8.41
N TYR A 24 -3.69 1.37 8.92
CA TYR A 24 -3.45 2.59 9.69
C TYR A 24 -3.81 3.86 8.92
N LEU A 25 -3.40 3.97 7.64
CA LEU A 25 -3.75 5.12 6.79
C LEU A 25 -5.26 5.23 6.55
N LYS A 26 -5.94 4.09 6.38
CA LYS A 26 -7.40 4.07 6.19
C LYS A 26 -8.14 4.47 7.46
N GLU A 27 -7.74 3.95 8.61
CA GLU A 27 -8.36 4.26 9.91
C GLU A 27 -8.09 5.70 10.33
N THR A 28 -6.87 6.20 10.12
CA THR A 28 -6.45 7.53 10.59
C THR A 28 -6.99 8.65 9.70
N TYR A 29 -7.02 8.44 8.39
CA TYR A 29 -7.34 9.49 7.42
C TYR A 29 -8.66 9.27 6.68
N ASN A 30 -9.35 8.14 6.89
CA ASN A 30 -10.57 7.76 6.17
C ASN A 30 -10.42 7.96 4.64
N CYS A 31 -9.30 7.49 4.11
CA CYS A 31 -8.86 7.78 2.75
C CYS A 31 -8.72 6.52 1.90
N GLN A 32 -8.70 6.69 0.58
CA GLN A 32 -8.34 5.62 -0.34
C GLN A 32 -6.82 5.38 -0.30
N VAL A 33 -6.40 4.12 -0.25
CA VAL A 33 -4.97 3.74 -0.29
C VAL A 33 -4.70 2.90 -1.53
N ILE A 34 -3.81 3.39 -2.39
CA ILE A 34 -3.32 2.68 -3.57
C ILE A 34 -1.89 2.23 -3.24
N ALA A 35 -1.66 0.92 -3.14
CA ALA A 35 -0.30 0.39 -3.09
C ALA A 35 0.34 0.50 -4.47
N PHE A 36 1.66 0.68 -4.53
CA PHE A 36 2.42 0.67 -5.76
C PHE A 36 3.79 0.07 -5.47
N ALA A 37 4.15 -0.97 -6.22
CA ALA A 37 5.49 -1.56 -6.18
C ALA A 37 6.18 -1.34 -7.53
N ALA A 38 7.42 -0.84 -7.49
CA ALA A 38 8.27 -0.74 -8.66
C ALA A 38 9.35 -1.83 -8.62
N ASN A 39 9.56 -2.51 -9.75
CA ASN A 39 10.75 -3.30 -9.95
C ASN A 39 11.92 -2.36 -10.33
N VAL A 40 12.91 -2.27 -9.46
CA VAL A 40 14.14 -1.50 -9.60
C VAL A 40 15.39 -2.40 -9.58
N GLY A 41 15.22 -3.71 -9.77
CA GLY A 41 16.29 -4.71 -9.76
C GLY A 41 16.18 -5.78 -8.67
N GLN A 42 15.02 -5.91 -8.02
CA GLN A 42 14.75 -6.99 -7.05
C GLN A 42 14.61 -8.35 -7.74
N ASP A 43 14.80 -9.41 -6.96
CA ASP A 43 14.56 -10.78 -7.42
C ASP A 43 13.07 -11.01 -7.66
N LYS A 44 12.75 -11.90 -8.61
CA LYS A 44 11.37 -12.21 -9.00
C LYS A 44 10.54 -12.71 -7.81
N SER A 45 11.15 -13.49 -6.92
CA SER A 45 10.51 -14.01 -5.70
C SER A 45 10.05 -12.92 -4.73
N ASP A 46 10.67 -11.74 -4.76
CA ASP A 46 10.32 -10.62 -3.88
C ASP A 46 9.13 -9.82 -4.43
N LEU A 47 8.83 -9.97 -5.73
CA LEU A 47 7.75 -9.27 -6.42
C LEU A 47 6.49 -10.13 -6.58
N GLU A 48 6.63 -11.45 -6.44
CA GLU A 48 5.52 -12.40 -6.54
C GLU A 48 4.56 -12.26 -5.35
N GLY A 49 3.26 -12.18 -5.64
CA GLY A 49 2.21 -12.09 -4.63
C GLY A 49 2.05 -10.73 -3.94
N LEU A 50 2.80 -9.69 -4.33
CA LEU A 50 2.69 -8.35 -3.73
C LEU A 50 1.29 -7.75 -3.88
N GLU A 51 0.67 -7.87 -5.07
CA GLU A 51 -0.69 -7.39 -5.32
C GLU A 51 -1.70 -8.07 -4.41
N GLU A 52 -1.69 -9.41 -4.37
CA GLU A 52 -2.60 -10.19 -3.53
C GLU A 52 -2.43 -9.83 -2.04
N LYS A 53 -1.18 -9.67 -1.59
CA LYS A 53 -0.88 -9.29 -0.21
C LYS A 53 -1.36 -7.87 0.11
N ALA A 54 -1.13 -6.90 -0.77
CA ALA A 54 -1.56 -5.51 -0.58
C ALA A 54 -3.08 -5.40 -0.48
N LEU A 55 -3.81 -6.06 -1.38
CA LEU A 55 -5.26 -6.09 -1.39
C LEU A 55 -5.82 -6.79 -0.14
N LYS A 56 -5.26 -7.94 0.25
CA LYS A 56 -5.62 -8.63 1.51
C LYS A 56 -5.38 -7.80 2.75
N THR A 57 -4.37 -6.94 2.73
CA THR A 57 -4.02 -6.04 3.84
C THR A 57 -4.93 -4.80 3.89
N GLY A 58 -5.69 -4.53 2.83
CA GLY A 58 -6.72 -3.50 2.80
C GLY A 58 -6.49 -2.38 1.79
N ALA A 59 -5.50 -2.48 0.90
CA ALA A 59 -5.33 -1.52 -0.18
C ALA A 59 -6.53 -1.58 -1.13
N ASP A 60 -6.95 -0.43 -1.65
CA ASP A 60 -8.07 -0.34 -2.60
C ASP A 60 -7.63 -0.67 -4.03
N LYS A 61 -6.32 -0.58 -4.30
CA LYS A 61 -5.68 -0.91 -5.58
C LYS A 61 -4.18 -1.15 -5.37
N PHE A 62 -3.55 -1.88 -6.29
CA PHE A 62 -2.11 -2.09 -6.43
C PHE A 62 -1.59 -1.57 -7.78
#